data_AF-A0A348G5M2-F1
#
_entry.id   AF-A0A348G5M2-F1
#
_cell.length_a   1.000
_cell.length_b   1.000
_cell.length_c   1.000
_cell.angle_alpha   90.00
_cell.angle_beta   90.00
_cell.angle_gamma   90.00
#
_symmetry.space_group_name_H-M   'P 1'
#
loop_
_entity.id
_entity.type
_entity.pdbx_description
1 polymer ?
#
loop_
_entity_poly.entity_id
_entity_poly.type
_entity_poly.pdbx_seq_one_letter_code
_entity_poly.pdbx_strand_id
1 'polypeptide(L)'
;MALIVPIVGVSSNIPADRLLRERHVLDERVFVEVAVWRVLQPVPGSRHSLKYRLALVVSGECILRYDNEAGKGDHRHVGRREEPYFFQGPERLLADFWAEVEALRAADWRIEHDDGDA
;
A
#
# COMPACT_ATOMS: atom_id res chain seq x y z
N MET A 1 -21.30 28.26 7.69
CA MET A 1 -21.12 26.83 8.00
C MET A 1 -20.70 26.14 6.71
N ALA A 2 -19.41 25.83 6.55
CA ALA A 2 -18.91 25.11 5.39
C ALA A 2 -18.94 23.62 5.69
N LEU A 3 -19.77 22.88 4.97
CA LEU A 3 -19.78 21.42 4.99
C LEU A 3 -18.54 20.93 4.26
N ILE A 4 -17.63 20.32 5.02
CA ILE A 4 -16.53 19.51 4.50
C ILE A 4 -17.18 18.28 3.86
N VAL A 5 -17.19 18.25 2.54
CA VAL A 5 -17.51 17.04 1.76
C VAL A 5 -16.45 15.98 2.04
N PRO A 6 -16.82 14.73 2.40
CA PRO A 6 -15.84 13.68 2.56
C PRO A 6 -15.20 13.40 1.19
N ILE A 7 -13.89 13.17 1.18
CA ILE A 7 -13.13 12.77 0.00
C ILE A 7 -13.69 11.44 -0.48
N VAL A 8 -14.56 11.49 -1.49
CA VAL A 8 -15.04 10.31 -2.19
C VAL A 8 -13.88 9.82 -3.04
N GLY A 9 -13.25 8.71 -2.64
CA GLY A 9 -12.29 8.02 -3.49
C GLY A 9 -12.96 7.69 -4.81
N VAL A 10 -12.44 8.25 -5.90
CA VAL A 10 -12.91 7.99 -7.26
C VAL A 10 -12.72 6.50 -7.53
N SER A 11 -13.81 5.76 -7.41
CA SER A 11 -13.86 4.35 -7.79
C SER A 11 -13.98 4.30 -9.30
N SER A 12 -12.87 4.53 -10.00
CA SER A 12 -12.82 4.27 -11.44
C SER A 12 -13.00 2.76 -11.64
N ASN A 13 -14.19 2.37 -12.12
CA ASN A 13 -14.52 1.00 -12.48
C ASN A 13 -13.77 0.63 -13.78
N ILE A 14 -12.45 0.57 -13.69
CA ILE A 14 -11.60 0.07 -14.76
C ILE A 14 -11.75 -1.45 -14.74
N PRO A 15 -12.15 -2.08 -15.86
CA PRO A 15 -12.16 -3.54 -15.94
C PRO A 15 -10.77 -4.07 -15.59
N ALA A 16 -10.74 -4.95 -14.58
CA ALA A 16 -9.52 -5.34 -13.90
C ALA A 16 -9.48 -6.85 -13.73
N ASP A 17 -8.50 -7.50 -14.36
CA ASP A 17 -8.20 -8.91 -14.11
C ASP A 17 -7.34 -8.98 -12.85
N ARG A 18 -7.84 -9.61 -11.80
CA ARG A 18 -7.08 -9.82 -10.56
C ARG A 18 -5.93 -10.79 -10.85
N LEU A 19 -4.69 -10.30 -10.78
CA LEU A 19 -3.50 -11.12 -10.98
C LEU A 19 -3.02 -11.76 -9.67
N LEU A 20 -3.03 -10.98 -8.60
CA LEU A 20 -2.56 -11.40 -7.29
C LEU A 20 -3.45 -10.82 -6.19
N ARG A 21 -3.83 -11.64 -5.22
CA ARG A 21 -4.43 -11.16 -3.97
C ARG A 21 -4.06 -12.11 -2.84
N GLU A 22 -3.14 -11.66 -2.01
CA GLU A 22 -2.59 -12.43 -0.91
C GLU A 22 -2.64 -11.63 0.38
N ARG A 23 -2.72 -12.36 1.49
CA ARG A 23 -2.52 -11.82 2.83
C ARG A 23 -1.55 -12.71 3.57
N HIS A 24 -0.47 -12.13 4.06
CA HIS A 24 0.58 -12.80 4.80
C HIS A 24 0.51 -12.34 6.26
N VAL A 25 0.13 -13.23 7.16
CA VAL A 25 0.14 -12.93 8.61
C VAL A 25 1.56 -13.14 9.11
N LEU A 26 2.17 -12.09 9.65
CA LEU A 26 3.54 -12.12 10.15
C LEU A 26 3.60 -12.27 11.68
N ASP A 27 2.56 -11.78 12.38
CA ASP A 27 2.36 -11.88 13.83
C ASP A 27 0.87 -11.64 14.18
N GLU A 28 0.48 -11.72 15.45
CA GLU A 28 -0.89 -11.52 15.96
C GLU A 28 -1.51 -10.20 15.48
N ARG A 29 -0.71 -9.12 15.48
CA ARG A 29 -1.13 -7.77 15.08
C ARG A 29 -0.45 -7.28 13.80
N VAL A 30 0.33 -8.13 13.12
CA VAL A 30 1.14 -7.73 11.96
C VAL A 30 0.79 -8.56 10.76
N PHE A 31 0.40 -7.91 9.66
CA PHE A 31 0.15 -8.60 8.40
C PHE A 31 0.47 -7.72 7.19
N VAL A 32 0.73 -8.39 6.07
CA VAL A 32 0.89 -7.79 4.76
C VAL A 32 -0.32 -8.14 3.89
N GLU A 33 -0.85 -7.17 3.16
CA GLU A 33 -1.81 -7.39 2.08
C GLU A 33 -1.18 -6.99 0.75
N VAL A 34 -1.22 -7.91 -0.22
CA VAL A 34 -0.74 -7.67 -1.60
C VAL A 34 -1.93 -7.85 -2.53
N ALA A 35 -2.25 -6.81 -3.29
CA ALA A 35 -3.24 -6.89 -4.35
C ALA A 35 -2.71 -6.24 -5.62
N VAL A 36 -2.74 -6.97 -6.73
CA VAL A 36 -2.29 -6.53 -8.05
C VAL A 36 -3.34 -6.91 -9.08
N TRP A 37 -3.67 -5.97 -9.95
CA TRP A 37 -4.62 -6.11 -11.04
C TRP A 37 -3.99 -5.70 -12.35
N ARG A 38 -4.31 -6.42 -13.43
CA ARG A 38 -4.11 -5.93 -14.80
C ARG A 38 -5.29 -5.03 -15.16
N VAL A 39 -4.99 -3.84 -15.67
CA VAL A 39 -5.99 -2.88 -16.13
C VAL A 39 -5.83 -2.63 -17.62
N LEU A 40 -6.93 -2.47 -18.35
CA LEU A 40 -6.87 -2.23 -19.80
C LEU A 40 -6.17 -0.90 -20.14
N GLN A 41 -6.40 0.13 -19.33
CA GLN A 41 -5.75 1.43 -19.47
C GLN A 41 -4.90 1.70 -18.22
N PRO A 42 -3.67 2.23 -18.38
CA PRO A 42 -2.86 2.65 -17.25
C PRO A 42 -3.64 3.57 -16.31
N VAL A 43 -3.42 3.43 -15.00
CA VAL A 43 -3.90 4.39 -14.00
C VAL A 43 -3.30 5.76 -14.36
N PRO A 44 -4.09 6.85 -14.44
CA PRO A 44 -3.54 8.17 -14.78
C PRO A 44 -2.38 8.56 -13.87
N GLY A 45 -1.21 8.82 -14.45
CA GLY A 45 0.04 9.08 -13.73
C GLY A 45 1.03 7.90 -13.76
N SER A 46 0.55 6.67 -13.97
CA SER A 46 1.39 5.48 -14.18
C SER A 46 1.62 5.24 -15.68
N ARG A 47 2.75 4.60 -16.01
CA ARG A 47 3.13 4.26 -17.41
C ARG A 47 2.94 2.78 -17.77
N HIS A 48 2.18 2.05 -16.95
CA HIS A 48 1.99 0.61 -17.09
C HIS A 48 0.53 0.18 -16.85
N SER A 49 0.17 -0.99 -17.36
CA SER A 49 -1.18 -1.58 -17.27
C SER A 49 -1.43 -2.36 -15.97
N LEU A 50 -0.88 -1.88 -14.85
CA LEU A 50 -1.08 -2.47 -13.53
C LEU A 50 -1.71 -1.45 -12.59
N LYS A 51 -2.67 -1.91 -11.81
CA LYS A 51 -3.10 -1.27 -10.57
C LYS A 51 -2.59 -2.12 -9.41
N TYR A 52 -2.12 -1.51 -8.34
CA TYR A 52 -1.62 -2.26 -7.20
C TYR A 52 -1.87 -1.56 -5.87
N ARG A 53 -1.92 -2.37 -4.81
CA ARG A 53 -1.89 -1.94 -3.42
C ARG A 53 -1.18 -3.02 -2.61
N LEU A 54 0.00 -2.69 -2.10
CA LEU A 54 0.79 -3.53 -1.20
C LEU A 54 0.85 -2.78 0.13
N ALA A 55 0.47 -3.39 1.24
CA ALA A 55 0.39 -2.72 2.53
C ALA A 55 0.93 -3.60 3.65
N LEU A 56 1.79 -3.02 4.51
CA LEU A 56 2.13 -3.57 5.82
C LEU A 56 1.23 -2.89 6.86
N VAL A 57 0.55 -3.70 7.67
CA VAL A 57 -0.34 -3.25 8.73
C VAL A 57 0.16 -3.78 10.06
N VAL A 58 0.29 -2.89 11.05
CA VAL A 58 0.70 -3.19 12.43
C VAL A 58 -0.35 -2.60 13.37
N SER A 59 -0.96 -3.44 14.20
CA SER A 59 -2.01 -3.03 15.15
C SER A 59 -3.15 -2.22 14.52
N GLY A 60 -3.49 -2.53 13.26
CA GLY A 60 -4.53 -1.84 12.49
C GLY A 60 -4.07 -0.56 11.78
N GLU A 61 -2.84 -0.10 11.99
CA GLU A 61 -2.26 1.04 11.29
C GLU A 61 -1.45 0.60 10.06
N CYS A 62 -1.62 1.29 8.93
CA CYS A 62 -0.84 1.04 7.73
C CYS A 62 0.51 1.77 7.81
N ILE A 63 1.57 1.01 8.10
CA ILE A 63 2.93 1.54 8.31
C ILE A 63 3.66 1.76 6.99
N LEU A 64 3.45 0.85 6.05
CA LEU A 64 4.02 0.93 4.70
C LEU A 64 2.91 0.69 3.68
N ARG A 65 2.85 1.50 2.64
CA ARG A 65 1.99 1.22 1.48
C ARG A 65 2.69 1.56 0.18
N TYR A 66 2.57 0.69 -0.81
CA TYR A 66 2.88 0.99 -2.20
C TYR A 66 1.56 0.93 -2.96
N ASP A 67 1.19 2.02 -3.63
CA ASP A 67 0.02 2.06 -4.49
C ASP A 67 0.21 3.01 -5.67
N ASN A 68 -0.69 2.90 -6.64
CA ASN A 68 -0.79 3.87 -7.71
C ASN A 68 -2.19 4.50 -7.76
N GLU A 69 -2.21 5.84 -7.69
CA GLU A 69 -3.43 6.64 -7.59
C GLU A 69 -3.58 7.55 -8.80
N ALA A 70 -4.81 7.66 -9.31
CA ALA A 70 -5.12 8.52 -10.44
C ALA A 70 -4.74 9.98 -10.13
N GLY A 71 -3.89 10.57 -10.97
CA GLY A 71 -3.40 11.94 -10.81
C GLY A 71 -2.06 12.03 -10.08
N LYS A 72 -1.63 10.99 -9.37
CA LYS A 72 -0.31 10.91 -8.71
C LYS A 72 0.63 9.93 -9.40
N GLY A 73 0.09 8.83 -9.92
CA GLY A 73 0.87 7.70 -10.40
C GLY A 73 1.40 6.85 -9.25
N ASP A 74 2.57 6.26 -9.49
CA ASP A 74 3.21 5.29 -8.61
C ASP A 74 3.87 5.99 -7.42
N HIS A 75 3.48 5.61 -6.20
CA HIS A 75 4.00 6.21 -4.99
C HIS A 75 4.00 5.22 -3.81
N ARG A 76 4.69 5.60 -2.75
CA ARG A 76 4.72 4.88 -1.49
C ARG A 76 4.42 5.79 -0.31
N HIS A 77 3.89 5.20 0.75
CA HIS A 77 3.62 5.80 2.03
C HIS A 77 4.46 5.10 3.08
N VAL A 78 5.29 5.84 3.80
CA VAL A 78 6.01 5.36 4.98
C VAL A 78 5.54 6.18 6.18
N GLY A 79 4.68 5.59 7.01
CA GLY A 79 3.90 6.31 8.01
C GLY A 79 3.09 7.44 7.38
N ARG A 80 3.44 8.69 7.69
CA ARG A 80 2.77 9.90 7.15
C ARG A 80 3.46 10.52 5.93
N ARG A 81 4.60 9.98 5.50
CA ARG A 81 5.36 10.52 4.37
C ARG A 81 4.92 9.83 3.09
N GLU A 82 4.57 10.64 2.10
CA GLU A 82 4.24 10.19 0.75
C GLU A 82 5.40 10.56 -0.20
N GLU A 83 5.88 9.60 -0.97
CA GLU A 83 7.02 9.76 -1.87
C GLU A 83 6.75 9.09 -3.23
N PRO A 84 7.15 9.70 -4.36
CA PRO A 84 7.08 9.04 -5.66
C PRO A 84 7.85 7.72 -5.67
N TYR A 85 7.29 6.70 -6.33
CA TYR A 85 7.95 5.42 -6.54
C TYR A 85 8.24 5.21 -8.02
N PHE A 86 9.50 4.94 -8.37
CA PHE A 86 9.88 4.70 -9.76
C PHE A 86 9.64 3.23 -10.14
N PHE A 87 8.47 2.96 -10.71
CA PHE A 87 8.10 1.61 -11.13
C PHE A 87 9.03 1.07 -12.24
N GLN A 88 9.60 -0.11 -12.00
CA GLN A 88 10.49 -0.82 -12.95
C GLN A 88 9.94 -2.17 -13.42
N GLY A 89 8.88 -2.67 -12.78
CA GLY A 89 8.31 -3.98 -13.06
C GLY A 89 7.66 -4.59 -11.81
N PRO A 90 6.73 -5.55 -11.98
CA PRO A 90 6.04 -6.18 -10.86
C PRO A 90 6.98 -6.97 -9.95
N GLU A 91 8.03 -7.60 -10.50
CA GLU A 91 9.04 -8.32 -9.71
C GLU A 91 9.83 -7.36 -8.83
N ARG A 92 10.23 -6.20 -9.37
CA ARG A 92 10.95 -5.17 -8.63
C ARG A 92 10.06 -4.51 -7.57
N LEU A 93 8.79 -4.25 -7.90
CA LEU A 93 7.79 -3.75 -6.95
C LEU A 93 7.66 -4.67 -5.73
N LEU A 94 7.53 -5.99 -5.95
CA LEU A 94 7.43 -6.96 -4.86
C LEU A 94 8.74 -7.03 -4.05
N ALA A 95 9.89 -7.06 -4.73
CA ALA A 95 11.19 -7.12 -4.08
C ALA A 95 11.47 -5.89 -3.20
N ASP A 96 11.24 -4.68 -3.73
CA ASP A 96 11.44 -3.43 -2.99
C ASP A 96 10.49 -3.37 -1.78
N PHE A 97 9.22 -3.74 -1.96
CA PHE A 97 8.25 -3.74 -0.88
C PHE A 97 8.65 -4.70 0.25
N TRP A 98 9.00 -5.95 -0.08
CA TRP A 98 9.40 -6.93 0.95
C TRP A 98 10.72 -6.55 1.63
N ALA A 99 11.67 -5.98 0.91
CA ALA A 99 12.91 -5.48 1.51
C ALA A 99 12.62 -4.39 2.56
N GLU A 100 11.68 -3.47 2.28
CA GLU A 100 11.31 -2.42 3.22
C GLU A 100 10.46 -2.95 4.38
N VAL A 101 9.59 -3.94 4.16
CA VAL A 101 8.90 -4.67 5.25
C VAL A 101 9.91 -5.30 6.20
N GLU A 102 10.90 -6.02 5.68
CA GLU A 102 11.93 -6.65 6.52
C GLU A 102 12.80 -5.62 7.24
N ALA A 103 13.14 -4.50 6.58
CA ALA A 103 13.87 -3.40 7.21
C ALA A 103 13.08 -2.78 8.38
N LEU A 104 11.78 -2.52 8.19
CA LEU A 104 10.90 -1.96 9.24
C LEU A 104 10.70 -2.93 10.41
N ARG A 105 10.64 -4.24 10.13
CA ARG A 105 10.55 -5.27 11.17
C ARG A 105 11.86 -5.42 11.95
N ALA A 106 12.99 -5.38 11.25
CA ALA A 106 14.31 -5.44 11.87
C ALA A 106 14.65 -4.18 12.71
N ALA A 107 14.08 -3.03 12.35
CA ALA A 107 14.19 -1.80 13.13
C ALA A 107 13.42 -1.84 14.46
N ASP A 108 12.76 -2.96 14.76
CA ASP A 108 12.02 -3.22 16.00
C ASP A 108 11.10 -2.05 16.37
N TRP A 109 10.17 -1.70 15.47
CA TRP A 109 8.99 -0.88 15.83
C TRP A 109 8.07 -1.67 16.78
N ARG A 110 8.62 -2.36 17.81
CA ARG A 110 7.85 -2.71 19.01
C ARG A 110 7.31 -1.39 19.55
N ILE A 111 6.11 -1.05 19.09
CA ILE A 111 4.93 -1.06 19.95
C ILE A 111 5.31 -0.50 21.33
N GLU A 112 5.61 0.80 21.39
CA GLU A 112 5.15 1.58 22.54
C GLU A 112 3.62 1.69 22.40
N HIS A 113 2.93 0.58 22.62
CA HIS A 113 1.59 0.62 23.14
C HIS A 113 1.70 -0.12 24.46
N ASP A 114 1.83 0.69 25.51
CA ASP A 114 1.29 0.44 26.83
C ASP A 114 0.15 -0.59 26.73
N ASP A 115 0.47 -1.86 27.03
CA ASP A 115 -0.51 -2.81 27.49
C ASP A 115 -0.96 -2.29 28.85
N GLY A 116 -1.88 -1.31 28.80
CA GLY A 116 -2.52 -0.75 29.97
C GLY A 116 -3.25 -1.87 30.68
N ASP A 117 -2.60 -2.45 31.68
CA ASP A 117 -3.26 -3.04 32.82
C ASP A 117 -4.14 -1.96 33.47
N ALA A 118 -5.45 -1.97 33.18
CA ALA A 118 -6.55 -1.53 34.06
C ALA A 118 -7.93 -1.84 33.45
#